data_AF-A0A847JVP6-F1
#
_entry.id   AF-A0A847JVP6-F1
#
_cell.length_a   1.000
_cell.length_b   1.000
_cell.length_c   1.000
_cell.angle_alpha   90.00
_cell.angle_beta   90.00
_cell.angle_gamma   90.00
#
_symmetry.space_group_name_H-M   'P 1'
#
loop_
_entity.id
_entity.type
_entity.pdbx_description
1 polymer ?
#
loop_
_entity_poly.entity_id
_entity_poly.type
_entity_poly.pdbx_seq_one_letter_code
_entity_poly.pdbx_strand_id
1 'polypeptide(L)'
;MSVRRGCLAVAAVVLLGLWHGATAGGRISIGPPVASPMYRGGDRKSAIPLRWGFDDIGFTSPPPWHQASLTRHPRGADLMREFGFDFWLMWYPDAAPDWTYDQNREFIRRVDAWCDANGVWWMPNTLASLWNNAPERRVDAQGYDWFCRPDGRRFFLFPDALLRELGRCKRVLGVMYDEAEHHQNNANQVPGLDRPAMFDPAGRTLEQAADAHTAAAAKVAALHRKHGLRLYTEHVTPVMYHTFARAGFTAGTKVLKEAFSPAFVACALGASIQYDTELWVTPDLWGLQGYPSHSPEEYRSALLLAYHLGADCIYTESLSHPPSAGAPYPVNSLAEITDTDYRVTEYGRIAQWFRKEYVPAHPRLFDRRRLKPRVVIVRQEDGCYGQRAVGAPWLPDRLFGSREWRSTPITEAWLGIWSLLTRGAVPRNTLYRGWGAFADRPNRFFHPLDGVVVYDHRVGYRLLRDAEVIFLTGVGVSATTRRAIARCVREGAICVSLPHLVPRLVRDRASASGIVADGKGRWIITEDFAAPAVRDAVRHVIPDRDLIRYRFGDREVVLTPVDGDPNRIQGVERMWTAGR
;
A
#
# COMPACT_ATOMS: atom_id res chain seq x y z
N MET A 1 -10.70 -46.95 -48.83
CA MET A 1 -11.07 -48.38 -48.67
C MET A 1 -9.83 -49.16 -48.27
N SER A 2 -9.90 -49.96 -47.19
CA SER A 2 -9.07 -51.16 -46.89
C SER A 2 -7.54 -50.97 -46.72
N VAL A 3 -6.76 -51.68 -45.90
CA VAL A 3 -6.97 -52.74 -44.89
C VAL A 3 -5.57 -53.06 -44.26
N ARG A 4 -5.55 -53.30 -42.93
CA ARG A 4 -4.74 -54.28 -42.14
C ARG A 4 -3.18 -54.29 -42.07
N ARG A 5 -2.75 -54.29 -40.78
CA ARG A 5 -2.02 -55.33 -39.98
C ARG A 5 -0.49 -55.37 -39.87
N GLY A 6 -0.06 -55.57 -38.61
CA GLY A 6 1.02 -56.48 -38.16
C GLY A 6 2.08 -55.75 -37.32
N CYS A 7 2.11 -55.76 -35.98
CA CYS A 7 2.27 -56.82 -34.94
C CYS A 7 3.73 -57.21 -34.59
N LEU A 8 3.94 -57.32 -33.26
CA LEU A 8 4.95 -58.05 -32.46
C LEU A 8 6.27 -57.33 -32.10
N ALA A 9 6.88 -57.46 -30.91
CA ALA A 9 6.55 -57.71 -29.50
C ALA A 9 7.86 -58.02 -28.73
N VAL A 10 7.80 -58.00 -27.39
CA VAL A 10 8.73 -58.60 -26.37
C VAL A 10 9.95 -57.71 -25.99
N ALA A 11 10.31 -57.44 -24.73
CA ALA A 11 10.18 -58.18 -23.46
C ALA A 11 10.05 -57.25 -22.22
N ALA A 12 9.53 -57.84 -21.13
CA ALA A 12 9.40 -57.28 -19.79
C ALA A 12 10.48 -57.81 -18.83
N VAL A 13 10.88 -57.03 -17.81
CA VAL A 13 11.24 -57.53 -16.45
C VAL A 13 10.86 -56.47 -15.40
N VAL A 14 10.29 -56.99 -14.30
CA VAL A 14 9.62 -56.36 -13.15
C VAL A 14 10.62 -55.89 -12.08
N LEU A 15 10.29 -54.83 -11.33
CA LEU A 15 10.48 -54.81 -9.86
C LEU A 15 9.59 -53.77 -9.16
N LEU A 16 8.80 -54.29 -8.22
CA LEU A 16 7.97 -53.62 -7.24
C LEU A 16 8.76 -52.64 -6.35
N GLY A 17 8.13 -51.54 -5.93
CA GLY A 17 8.64 -50.73 -4.84
C GLY A 17 7.84 -49.46 -4.54
N LEU A 18 6.97 -49.56 -3.53
CA LEU A 18 6.57 -48.48 -2.61
C LEU A 18 5.82 -47.26 -3.19
N TRP A 19 4.51 -47.38 -3.17
CA TRP A 19 3.58 -46.25 -3.11
C TRP A 19 3.54 -45.75 -1.65
N HIS A 20 4.22 -44.64 -1.37
CA HIS A 20 4.03 -43.82 -0.16
C HIS A 20 4.03 -42.35 -0.57
N GLY A 21 3.05 -41.61 -0.04
CA GLY A 21 2.70 -40.27 -0.48
C GLY A 21 3.78 -39.21 -0.26
N ALA A 22 3.76 -38.20 -1.12
CA ALA A 22 4.49 -36.96 -0.93
C ALA A 22 3.52 -35.77 -1.15
N THR A 23 2.97 -35.27 -0.06
CA THR A 23 2.46 -33.91 0.07
C THR A 23 3.64 -32.95 -0.04
N ALA A 24 3.95 -32.49 -1.25
CA ALA A 24 5.03 -31.55 -1.49
C ALA A 24 4.61 -30.11 -1.14
N GLY A 25 4.67 -29.79 0.15
CA GLY A 25 4.75 -28.41 0.65
C GLY A 25 6.15 -27.84 0.41
N GLY A 26 6.45 -27.46 -0.84
CA GLY A 26 7.69 -26.77 -1.18
C GLY A 26 7.73 -25.37 -0.55
N ARG A 27 8.50 -25.19 0.54
CA ARG A 27 8.82 -23.87 1.08
C ARG A 27 9.72 -23.14 0.08
N ILE A 28 9.16 -22.17 -0.65
CA ILE A 28 9.95 -21.17 -1.36
C ILE A 28 10.72 -20.38 -0.30
N SER A 29 12.04 -20.54 -0.25
CA SER A 29 12.91 -19.67 0.53
C SER A 29 12.98 -18.33 -0.19
N ILE A 30 12.13 -17.39 0.22
CA ILE A 30 12.25 -15.99 -0.16
C ILE A 30 13.47 -15.48 0.61
N GLY A 31 14.58 -15.27 -0.09
CA GLY A 31 15.77 -14.65 0.52
C GLY A 31 15.39 -13.33 1.20
N PRO A 32 16.11 -12.93 2.27
CA PRO A 32 15.78 -11.71 3.01
C PRO A 32 15.68 -10.52 2.05
N PRO A 33 14.75 -9.57 2.28
CA PRO A 33 14.70 -8.34 1.51
C PRO A 33 16.09 -7.70 1.53
N VAL A 34 16.52 -7.18 0.38
CA VAL A 34 17.78 -6.43 0.30
C VAL A 34 17.61 -5.22 1.21
N ALA A 35 18.35 -5.20 2.32
CA ALA A 35 18.35 -4.07 3.24
C ALA A 35 18.61 -2.80 2.43
N SER A 36 17.78 -1.77 2.64
CA SER A 36 17.95 -0.49 1.95
C SER A 36 19.41 -0.01 2.13
N PRO A 37 20.21 0.18 1.06
CA PRO A 37 21.65 0.41 1.18
C PRO A 37 22.03 1.68 1.94
N MET A 38 21.07 2.56 2.27
CA MET A 38 21.34 3.95 2.62
C MET A 38 21.24 4.32 4.10
N TYR A 39 20.99 3.38 5.02
CA TYR A 39 21.04 3.70 6.45
C TYR A 39 21.76 2.62 7.26
N ARG A 40 23.09 2.62 7.19
CA ARG A 40 23.92 2.05 8.27
C ARG A 40 23.97 3.10 9.37
N GLY A 41 23.49 2.75 10.57
CA GLY A 41 23.28 3.64 11.70
C GLY A 41 24.36 4.72 11.88
N GLY A 42 24.09 5.89 11.29
CA GLY A 42 24.85 7.11 11.49
C GLY A 42 24.49 7.76 12.82
N ASP A 43 25.39 8.60 13.29
CA ASP A 43 25.34 9.33 14.55
C ASP A 43 23.94 9.90 14.86
N ARG A 44 23.50 9.82 16.13
CA ARG A 44 22.13 10.17 16.60
C ARG A 44 21.71 11.63 16.34
N LYS A 45 22.56 12.44 15.71
CA LYS A 45 22.42 13.89 15.57
C LYS A 45 22.03 14.35 14.16
N SER A 46 22.10 13.51 13.12
CA SER A 46 21.70 13.92 11.77
C SER A 46 20.21 13.71 11.52
N ALA A 47 19.53 14.72 10.96
CA ALA A 47 18.15 14.62 10.53
C ALA A 47 17.97 13.45 9.54
N ILE A 48 16.87 12.71 9.68
CA ILE A 48 16.56 11.61 8.76
C ILE A 48 16.01 12.22 7.47
N PRO A 49 16.64 11.98 6.30
CA PRO A 49 16.23 12.59 5.06
C PRO A 49 14.84 12.10 4.66
N LEU A 50 14.07 13.02 4.09
CA LEU A 50 12.80 12.75 3.43
C LEU A 50 13.02 12.90 1.93
N ARG A 51 12.69 11.85 1.16
CA ARG A 51 12.54 11.98 -0.28
C ARG A 51 11.18 12.58 -0.63
N TRP A 52 11.19 13.51 -1.56
CA TRP A 52 10.03 14.25 -2.00
C TRP A 52 9.88 14.19 -3.51
N GLY A 53 8.68 13.95 -4.03
CA GLY A 53 8.43 13.86 -5.46
C GLY A 53 7.02 14.24 -5.85
N PHE A 54 6.67 13.93 -7.09
CA PHE A 54 5.33 14.06 -7.66
C PHE A 54 5.14 13.02 -8.75
N ASP A 55 3.88 12.82 -9.14
CA ASP A 55 3.54 12.20 -10.41
C ASP A 55 3.10 13.25 -11.45
N ASP A 56 3.24 12.92 -12.73
CA ASP A 56 3.01 13.83 -13.86
C ASP A 56 1.66 13.63 -14.57
N ILE A 57 0.68 12.97 -13.95
CA ILE A 57 -0.66 12.89 -14.53
C ILE A 57 -1.19 14.32 -14.77
N GLY A 58 -1.63 14.58 -16.01
CA GLY A 58 -2.09 15.90 -16.48
C GLY A 58 -1.07 16.70 -17.32
N PHE A 59 0.16 16.22 -17.48
CA PHE A 59 1.06 16.66 -18.57
C PHE A 59 0.62 16.14 -19.96
N THR A 60 -0.38 15.24 -20.00
CA THR A 60 -0.89 14.59 -21.20
C THR A 60 -2.07 15.35 -21.81
N SER A 61 -1.80 16.39 -22.60
CA SER A 61 -2.73 16.81 -23.66
C SER A 61 -2.94 15.65 -24.65
N PRO A 62 -4.08 15.59 -25.37
CA PRO A 62 -4.33 14.50 -26.31
C PRO A 62 -3.25 14.42 -27.42
N PRO A 63 -3.10 13.24 -28.05
CA PRO A 63 -2.12 12.98 -29.12
C PRO A 63 -2.16 14.02 -30.27
N PRO A 64 -1.08 14.17 -31.06
CA PRO A 64 -0.02 13.18 -31.28
C PRO A 64 1.22 13.36 -30.40
N TRP A 65 1.27 14.42 -29.60
CA TRP A 65 2.51 14.85 -28.97
C TRP A 65 2.26 15.26 -27.53
N HIS A 66 2.78 14.43 -26.62
CA HIS A 66 3.18 14.77 -25.25
C HIS A 66 4.14 15.99 -25.26
N GLN A 67 3.63 17.18 -25.63
CA GLN A 67 4.41 18.43 -25.76
C GLN A 67 4.84 18.95 -24.40
N ALA A 68 4.04 18.66 -23.38
CA ALA A 68 4.38 18.94 -22.02
C ALA A 68 4.92 17.61 -21.43
N SER A 69 6.17 17.26 -21.74
CA SER A 69 6.96 16.33 -20.91
C SER A 69 7.97 17.19 -20.20
N LEU A 70 8.25 16.92 -18.92
CA LEU A 70 9.30 17.65 -18.19
C LEU A 70 10.63 17.68 -18.93
N THR A 71 10.95 16.65 -19.71
CA THR A 71 12.18 16.59 -20.50
C THR A 71 12.20 17.55 -21.70
N ARG A 72 11.04 18.06 -22.10
CA ARG A 72 10.85 18.95 -23.27
C ARG A 72 10.41 20.36 -22.88
N HIS A 73 9.84 20.52 -21.70
CA HIS A 73 9.39 21.81 -21.21
C HIS A 73 10.60 22.73 -20.92
N PRO A 74 10.67 23.96 -21.47
CA PRO A 74 11.84 24.83 -21.35
C PRO A 74 12.16 25.19 -19.89
N ARG A 75 11.15 25.18 -19.02
CA ARG A 75 11.27 25.47 -17.59
C ARG A 75 11.17 24.22 -16.70
N GLY A 76 11.21 23.02 -17.28
CA GLY A 76 11.04 21.77 -16.53
C GLY A 76 12.08 21.60 -15.41
N ALA A 77 13.35 21.93 -15.68
CA ALA A 77 14.41 21.88 -14.68
C ALA A 77 14.23 22.95 -13.59
N ASP A 78 13.74 24.14 -13.96
CA ASP A 78 13.43 25.20 -13.00
C ASP A 78 12.32 24.79 -12.05
N LEU A 79 11.26 24.16 -12.57
CA LEU A 79 10.16 23.63 -11.78
C LEU A 79 10.65 22.60 -10.75
N MET A 80 11.51 21.66 -11.16
CA MET A 80 12.10 20.67 -10.22
C MET A 80 12.88 21.35 -9.09
N ARG A 81 13.74 22.31 -9.43
CA ARG A 81 14.56 23.04 -8.46
C ARG A 81 13.71 23.93 -7.56
N GLU A 82 12.70 24.59 -8.11
CA GLU A 82 11.85 25.51 -7.37
C GLU A 82 10.97 24.77 -6.37
N PHE A 83 10.53 23.55 -6.64
CA PHE A 83 9.81 22.75 -5.64
C PHE A 83 10.75 21.99 -4.69
N GLY A 84 12.00 21.75 -5.12
CA GLY A 84 12.95 20.94 -4.37
C GLY A 84 12.60 19.44 -4.40
N PHE A 85 12.07 18.97 -5.53
CA PHE A 85 11.77 17.56 -5.76
C PHE A 85 13.05 16.73 -5.93
N ASP A 86 13.09 15.58 -5.26
CA ASP A 86 14.16 14.60 -5.36
C ASP A 86 13.93 13.60 -6.50
N PHE A 87 12.66 13.35 -6.86
CA PHE A 87 12.32 12.43 -7.93
C PHE A 87 11.02 12.76 -8.67
N TRP A 88 10.89 12.19 -9.86
CA TRP A 88 9.75 12.26 -10.76
C TRP A 88 9.16 10.86 -10.99
N LEU A 89 7.90 10.67 -10.62
CA LEU A 89 7.10 9.50 -11.00
C LEU A 89 6.45 9.78 -12.36
N MET A 90 6.96 9.14 -13.41
CA MET A 90 6.55 9.42 -14.78
C MET A 90 5.58 8.37 -15.29
N TRP A 91 4.40 8.78 -15.72
CA TRP A 91 3.46 7.92 -16.43
C TRP A 91 4.10 7.39 -17.70
N TYR A 92 4.28 6.07 -17.76
CA TYR A 92 4.91 5.46 -18.93
C TYR A 92 3.96 5.60 -20.14
N PRO A 93 4.47 6.00 -21.32
CA PRO A 93 3.60 6.39 -22.43
C PRO A 93 2.63 5.27 -22.85
N ASP A 94 1.36 5.59 -22.99
CA ASP A 94 0.36 4.63 -23.46
C ASP A 94 0.65 4.13 -24.87
N ALA A 95 1.34 4.89 -25.72
CA ALA A 95 1.76 4.46 -27.05
C ALA A 95 2.95 3.48 -27.04
N ALA A 96 3.61 3.28 -25.91
CA ALA A 96 4.87 2.53 -25.84
C ALA A 96 4.81 1.09 -26.37
N PRO A 97 3.70 0.32 -26.21
CA PRO A 97 3.59 -1.00 -26.84
C PRO A 97 3.52 -0.98 -28.37
N ASP A 98 3.17 0.15 -28.99
CA ASP A 98 3.16 0.30 -30.45
C ASP A 98 4.51 0.77 -30.99
N TRP A 99 5.43 1.19 -30.11
CA TRP A 99 6.78 1.58 -30.48
C TRP A 99 7.68 0.36 -30.65
N THR A 100 8.65 0.48 -31.54
CA THR A 100 9.77 -0.47 -31.59
C THR A 100 10.55 -0.46 -30.26
N TYR A 101 11.32 -1.52 -30.01
CA TYR A 101 12.19 -1.54 -28.82
C TYR A 101 13.23 -0.44 -28.84
N ASP A 102 13.73 -0.04 -30.01
CA ASP A 102 14.72 1.05 -30.10
C ASP A 102 14.10 2.41 -29.74
N GLN A 103 12.88 2.69 -30.20
CA GLN A 103 12.13 3.89 -29.79
C GLN A 103 11.87 3.92 -28.27
N ASN A 104 11.49 2.78 -27.69
CA ASN A 104 11.33 2.64 -26.24
C ASN A 104 12.66 2.90 -25.49
N ARG A 105 13.76 2.30 -25.96
CA ARG A 105 15.09 2.52 -25.35
C ARG A 105 15.54 3.96 -25.47
N GLU A 106 15.33 4.59 -26.62
CA GLU A 106 15.64 6.00 -26.83
C GLU A 106 14.84 6.89 -25.87
N PHE A 107 13.55 6.60 -25.70
CA PHE A 107 12.70 7.28 -24.72
C PHE A 107 13.27 7.14 -23.30
N ILE A 108 13.56 5.91 -22.85
CA ILE A 108 14.14 5.62 -21.53
C ILE A 108 15.46 6.36 -21.33
N ARG A 109 16.38 6.30 -22.31
CA ARG A 109 17.68 6.97 -22.26
C ARG A 109 17.56 8.48 -22.19
N ARG A 110 16.63 9.06 -22.95
CA ARG A 110 16.39 10.51 -22.95
C ARG A 110 15.88 10.99 -21.59
N VAL A 111 14.94 10.28 -20.99
CA VAL A 111 14.43 10.58 -19.65
C VAL A 111 15.57 10.48 -18.63
N ASP A 112 16.32 9.37 -18.64
CA ASP A 112 17.43 9.19 -17.70
C ASP A 112 18.54 10.24 -17.88
N ALA A 113 18.90 10.60 -19.11
CA ALA A 113 19.89 11.62 -19.38
C ALA A 113 19.44 13.01 -18.88
N TRP A 114 18.17 13.36 -19.07
CA TRP A 114 17.62 14.60 -18.52
C TRP A 114 17.64 14.59 -16.99
N CYS A 115 17.22 13.48 -16.38
CA CYS A 115 17.27 13.30 -14.93
C CYS A 115 18.70 13.38 -14.37
N ASP A 116 19.69 12.77 -15.05
CA ASP A 116 21.10 12.81 -14.65
C ASP A 116 21.67 14.22 -14.72
N ALA A 117 21.36 14.95 -15.79
CA ALA A 117 21.78 16.34 -15.96
C ALA A 117 21.20 17.29 -14.90
N ASN A 118 20.04 16.96 -14.33
CA ASN A 118 19.34 17.78 -13.35
C ASN A 118 19.44 17.25 -11.91
N GLY A 119 20.15 16.15 -11.68
CA GLY A 119 20.30 15.55 -10.34
C GLY A 119 19.01 14.98 -9.76
N VAL A 120 18.05 14.64 -10.61
CA VAL A 120 16.71 14.16 -10.25
C VAL A 120 16.66 12.64 -10.44
N TRP A 121 16.02 11.92 -9.53
CA TRP A 121 15.70 10.50 -9.72
C TRP A 121 14.38 10.32 -10.47
N TRP A 122 14.14 9.18 -11.10
CA TRP A 122 12.85 8.93 -11.76
C TRP A 122 12.39 7.47 -11.66
N MET A 123 11.11 7.26 -11.91
CA MET A 123 10.49 5.95 -11.93
C MET A 123 9.36 5.92 -12.96
N PRO A 124 9.31 4.95 -13.88
CA PRO A 124 8.12 4.72 -14.69
C PRO A 124 6.96 4.19 -13.83
N ASN A 125 5.80 4.83 -13.97
CA ASN A 125 4.50 4.38 -13.48
C ASN A 125 3.75 3.66 -14.61
N THR A 126 3.26 2.45 -14.34
CA THR A 126 2.57 1.62 -15.31
C THR A 126 1.03 1.79 -15.32
N LEU A 127 0.46 2.74 -14.56
CA LEU A 127 -1.00 2.90 -14.40
C LEU A 127 -1.73 3.22 -15.70
N ALA A 128 -1.21 4.19 -16.46
CA ALA A 128 -1.86 4.75 -17.66
C ALA A 128 -2.39 3.65 -18.57
N SER A 129 -1.51 2.69 -18.81
CA SER A 129 -1.69 1.56 -19.69
C SER A 129 -2.63 0.49 -19.12
N LEU A 130 -3.17 0.65 -17.91
CA LEU A 130 -4.13 -0.25 -17.28
C LEU A 130 -5.56 0.32 -17.26
N TRP A 131 -5.75 1.64 -17.18
CA TRP A 131 -7.05 2.30 -17.12
C TRP A 131 -7.51 2.90 -18.46
N ASN A 132 -6.62 3.62 -19.15
CA ASN A 132 -6.99 4.43 -20.31
C ASN A 132 -6.97 3.59 -21.59
N ASN A 133 -8.12 3.02 -21.96
CA ASN A 133 -8.33 2.37 -23.27
C ASN A 133 -7.40 1.21 -23.59
N ALA A 134 -6.80 0.60 -22.57
CA ALA A 134 -5.88 -0.51 -22.78
C ALA A 134 -6.65 -1.66 -23.44
N PRO A 135 -6.32 -2.04 -24.68
CA PRO A 135 -7.07 -3.05 -25.40
C PRO A 135 -7.04 -4.38 -24.63
N GLU A 136 -7.97 -5.28 -24.95
CA GLU A 136 -8.03 -6.62 -24.34
C GLU A 136 -6.65 -7.30 -24.41
N ARG A 137 -5.94 -7.06 -25.51
CA ARG A 137 -4.61 -7.56 -25.81
C ARG A 137 -3.80 -6.46 -26.50
N ARG A 138 -2.51 -6.33 -26.17
CA ARG A 138 -1.59 -5.48 -26.94
C ARG A 138 -0.26 -6.20 -27.14
N VAL A 139 -0.07 -6.64 -28.37
CA VAL A 139 1.10 -7.38 -28.81
C VAL A 139 1.96 -6.45 -29.64
N ASP A 140 3.22 -6.30 -29.28
CA ASP A 140 4.16 -5.49 -30.06
C ASP A 140 4.59 -6.20 -31.36
N ALA A 141 5.38 -5.49 -32.18
CA ALA A 141 5.93 -6.03 -33.43
C ALA A 141 6.84 -7.26 -33.23
N GLN A 142 7.30 -7.52 -32.01
CA GLN A 142 8.13 -8.68 -31.64
C GLN A 142 7.29 -9.85 -31.11
N GLY A 143 5.97 -9.73 -31.07
CA GLY A 143 5.06 -10.76 -30.58
C GLY A 143 4.93 -10.80 -29.06
N TYR A 144 5.49 -9.83 -28.32
CA TYR A 144 5.38 -9.77 -26.88
C TYR A 144 4.09 -9.06 -26.47
N ASP A 145 3.30 -9.74 -25.63
CA ASP A 145 2.09 -9.18 -25.05
C ASP A 145 2.45 -8.35 -23.81
N TRP A 146 2.04 -7.09 -23.77
CA TRP A 146 2.38 -6.19 -22.66
C TRP A 146 1.49 -6.37 -21.43
N PHE A 147 0.32 -7.01 -21.58
CA PHE A 147 -0.69 -7.08 -20.53
C PHE A 147 -1.12 -8.50 -20.20
N CYS A 148 -1.41 -9.32 -21.21
CA CYS A 148 -1.95 -10.67 -21.00
C CYS A 148 -0.84 -11.67 -20.75
N ARG A 149 -1.00 -12.50 -19.73
CA ARG A 149 -0.14 -13.66 -19.47
C ARG A 149 -0.82 -14.91 -20.06
N PRO A 150 -0.05 -15.95 -20.45
CA PRO A 150 -0.62 -17.20 -20.98
C PRO A 150 -1.59 -17.92 -20.04
N ASP A 151 -1.53 -17.63 -18.73
CA ASP A 151 -2.39 -18.21 -17.70
C ASP A 151 -3.62 -17.34 -17.37
N GLY A 152 -4.00 -16.42 -18.26
CA GLY A 152 -5.23 -15.62 -18.14
C GLY A 152 -5.10 -14.39 -17.23
N ARG A 153 -3.98 -14.24 -16.52
CA ARG A 153 -3.66 -13.03 -15.75
C ARG A 153 -3.43 -11.81 -16.64
N ARG A 154 -3.76 -10.62 -16.12
CA ARG A 154 -3.58 -9.35 -16.82
C ARG A 154 -2.95 -8.28 -15.93
N PHE A 155 -1.74 -7.86 -16.28
CA PHE A 155 -1.03 -6.73 -15.66
C PHE A 155 0.09 -6.26 -16.60
N PHE A 156 0.46 -4.98 -16.50
CA PHE A 156 1.54 -4.44 -17.31
C PHE A 156 2.87 -5.12 -16.96
N LEU A 157 3.63 -5.56 -17.95
CA LEU A 157 4.98 -6.03 -17.74
C LEU A 157 5.88 -5.65 -18.89
N PHE A 158 6.95 -4.92 -18.59
CA PHE A 158 7.99 -4.61 -19.56
C PHE A 158 8.60 -5.88 -20.17
N PRO A 159 8.87 -5.91 -21.49
CA PRO A 159 9.78 -6.88 -22.09
C PRO A 159 11.15 -6.91 -21.38
N ASP A 160 11.80 -8.08 -21.33
CA ASP A 160 13.13 -8.25 -20.68
C ASP A 160 14.18 -7.27 -21.23
N ALA A 161 14.14 -6.99 -22.53
CA ALA A 161 15.05 -6.05 -23.17
C ALA A 161 14.91 -4.61 -22.63
N LEU A 162 13.68 -4.19 -22.28
CA LEU A 162 13.43 -2.86 -21.72
C LEU A 162 13.71 -2.81 -20.22
N LEU A 163 13.45 -3.91 -19.48
CA LEU A 163 13.91 -4.03 -18.09
C LEU A 163 15.43 -3.92 -17.98
N ARG A 164 16.16 -4.54 -18.92
CA ARG A 164 17.62 -4.43 -18.99
C ARG A 164 18.09 -3.00 -19.30
N GLU A 165 17.35 -2.27 -20.13
CA GLU A 165 17.66 -0.87 -20.42
C GLU A 165 17.42 0.01 -19.19
N LEU A 166 16.26 -0.13 -18.53
CA LEU A 166 15.96 0.54 -17.26
C LEU A 166 17.02 0.23 -16.20
N GLY A 167 17.50 -1.02 -16.12
CA GLY A 167 18.56 -1.43 -15.20
C GLY A 167 19.95 -0.81 -15.48
N ARG A 168 20.15 -0.20 -16.66
CA ARG A 168 21.38 0.52 -17.02
C ARG A 168 21.29 2.02 -16.75
N CYS A 169 20.10 2.53 -16.50
CA CYS A 169 19.86 3.92 -16.19
C CYS A 169 20.53 4.31 -14.87
N LYS A 170 21.09 5.52 -14.80
CA LYS A 170 21.80 6.01 -13.61
C LYS A 170 20.85 6.53 -12.54
N ARG A 171 19.69 7.04 -12.95
CA ARG A 171 18.75 7.77 -12.10
C ARG A 171 17.40 7.08 -11.93
N VAL A 172 17.25 5.84 -12.38
CA VAL A 172 16.03 5.04 -12.15
C VAL A 172 15.99 4.52 -10.70
N LEU A 173 14.90 4.78 -9.98
CA LEU A 173 14.66 4.22 -8.64
C LEU A 173 14.11 2.79 -8.68
N GLY A 174 13.31 2.48 -9.70
CA GLY A 174 12.59 1.22 -9.81
C GLY A 174 11.44 1.33 -10.80
N VAL A 175 10.39 0.52 -10.62
CA VAL A 175 9.15 0.58 -11.39
C VAL A 175 7.96 0.63 -10.42
N MET A 176 7.01 1.54 -10.68
CA MET A 176 5.78 1.67 -9.91
C MET A 176 4.64 0.92 -10.59
N TYR A 177 4.03 0.02 -9.82
CA TYR A 177 2.74 -0.60 -10.11
C TYR A 177 1.67 0.12 -9.30
N ASP A 178 1.18 1.21 -9.85
CA ASP A 178 0.17 2.03 -9.20
C ASP A 178 -1.18 1.31 -9.14
N GLU A 179 -1.91 1.54 -8.05
CA GLU A 179 -3.17 0.89 -7.65
C GLU A 179 -3.14 -0.66 -7.82
N ALA A 180 -1.99 -1.30 -7.60
CA ALA A 180 -1.80 -2.73 -7.88
C ALA A 180 -2.73 -3.64 -7.07
N GLU A 181 -3.04 -3.24 -5.84
CA GLU A 181 -3.98 -3.95 -5.00
C GLU A 181 -5.42 -3.78 -5.50
N HIS A 182 -5.78 -2.62 -6.08
CA HIS A 182 -7.07 -2.42 -6.72
C HIS A 182 -7.21 -3.37 -7.91
N HIS A 183 -6.20 -3.42 -8.78
CA HIS A 183 -6.15 -4.32 -9.92
C HIS A 183 -6.26 -5.80 -9.49
N GLN A 184 -5.58 -6.19 -8.43
CA GLN A 184 -5.68 -7.56 -7.90
C GLN A 184 -7.03 -7.84 -7.26
N ASN A 185 -7.48 -6.99 -6.35
CA ASN A 185 -8.64 -7.26 -5.50
C ASN A 185 -9.96 -7.20 -6.26
N ASN A 186 -10.00 -6.40 -7.32
CA ASN A 186 -11.17 -6.24 -8.18
C ASN A 186 -11.04 -6.99 -9.50
N ALA A 187 -10.02 -7.83 -9.69
CA ALA A 187 -9.78 -8.54 -10.96
C ALA A 187 -9.77 -7.60 -12.18
N ASN A 188 -9.05 -6.47 -12.06
CA ASN A 188 -9.01 -5.41 -13.07
C ASN A 188 -10.41 -4.95 -13.54
N GLN A 189 -11.42 -4.99 -12.67
CA GLN A 189 -12.80 -4.76 -13.10
C GLN A 189 -13.02 -3.33 -13.59
N VAL A 190 -13.13 -3.20 -14.90
CA VAL A 190 -13.60 -2.03 -15.65
C VAL A 190 -14.52 -2.52 -16.77
N PRO A 191 -15.35 -1.67 -17.42
CA PRO A 191 -16.21 -2.13 -18.49
C PRO A 191 -15.46 -2.95 -19.56
N GLY A 192 -15.91 -4.19 -19.79
CA GLY A 192 -15.28 -5.11 -20.75
C GLY A 192 -14.07 -5.91 -20.24
N LEU A 193 -13.66 -5.73 -18.98
CA LEU A 193 -12.53 -6.45 -18.40
C LEU A 193 -12.85 -7.01 -17.01
N ASP A 194 -12.59 -8.31 -16.82
CA ASP A 194 -12.71 -9.01 -15.54
C ASP A 194 -11.72 -10.18 -15.52
N ARG A 195 -10.46 -9.89 -15.18
CA ARG A 195 -9.34 -10.85 -15.18
C ARG A 195 -8.43 -10.63 -13.99
N PRO A 196 -7.96 -11.69 -13.32
CA PRO A 196 -7.01 -11.56 -12.21
C PRO A 196 -5.74 -10.81 -12.63
N ALA A 197 -5.16 -10.04 -11.72
CA ALA A 197 -3.91 -9.32 -11.95
C ALA A 197 -2.68 -10.21 -11.71
N MET A 198 -1.85 -9.92 -10.70
CA MET A 198 -0.62 -10.68 -10.47
C MET A 198 -0.88 -12.12 -10.03
N PHE A 199 -2.01 -12.40 -9.38
CA PHE A 199 -2.39 -13.70 -8.83
C PHE A 199 -3.76 -14.14 -9.36
N ASP A 200 -3.83 -15.37 -9.85
CA ASP A 200 -5.07 -16.05 -10.21
C ASP A 200 -5.62 -16.85 -9.02
N PRO A 201 -6.81 -16.52 -8.50
CA PRO A 201 -7.42 -17.22 -7.38
C PRO A 201 -7.99 -18.61 -7.73
N ALA A 202 -8.08 -18.98 -9.01
CA ALA A 202 -8.69 -20.25 -9.43
C ALA A 202 -8.03 -21.47 -8.75
N GLY A 203 -8.86 -22.37 -8.22
CA GLY A 203 -8.40 -23.60 -7.56
C GLY A 203 -7.69 -23.40 -6.21
N ARG A 204 -7.80 -22.22 -5.59
CA ARG A 204 -7.26 -21.91 -4.26
C ARG A 204 -8.39 -21.75 -3.24
N THR A 205 -8.02 -21.70 -1.96
CA THR A 205 -8.90 -21.24 -0.89
C THR A 205 -8.49 -19.85 -0.42
N LEU A 206 -9.40 -19.14 0.26
CA LEU A 206 -9.09 -17.82 0.83
C LEU A 206 -7.93 -17.88 1.84
N GLU A 207 -7.84 -18.95 2.63
CA GLU A 207 -6.74 -19.20 3.57
C GLU A 207 -5.38 -19.31 2.88
N GLN A 208 -5.35 -19.70 1.60
CA GLN A 208 -4.13 -19.82 0.81
C GLN A 208 -3.81 -18.54 0.03
N ALA A 209 -4.80 -17.65 -0.17
CA ALA A 209 -4.71 -16.53 -1.09
C ALA A 209 -3.57 -15.57 -0.78
N ALA A 210 -3.38 -15.18 0.49
CA ALA A 210 -2.30 -14.25 0.87
C ALA A 210 -0.89 -14.76 0.49
N ASP A 211 -0.62 -16.04 0.76
CA ASP A 211 0.66 -16.67 0.48
C ASP A 211 0.84 -16.93 -1.02
N ALA A 212 -0.22 -17.33 -1.72
CA ALA A 212 -0.20 -17.51 -3.16
C ALA A 212 -0.03 -16.17 -3.91
N HIS A 213 -0.70 -15.10 -3.48
CA HIS A 213 -0.52 -13.74 -3.99
C HIS A 213 0.92 -13.26 -3.78
N THR A 214 1.45 -13.41 -2.56
CA THR A 214 2.86 -13.06 -2.27
C THR A 214 3.81 -13.83 -3.18
N ALA A 215 3.61 -15.13 -3.37
CA ALA A 215 4.47 -15.93 -4.24
C ALA A 215 4.40 -15.49 -5.70
N ALA A 216 3.22 -15.08 -6.18
CA ALA A 216 3.04 -14.56 -7.53
C ALA A 216 3.71 -13.19 -7.72
N ALA A 217 3.49 -12.25 -6.79
CA ALA A 217 4.16 -10.96 -6.78
C ALA A 217 5.70 -11.12 -6.67
N ALA A 218 6.18 -12.05 -5.85
CA ALA A 218 7.62 -12.30 -5.68
C ALA A 218 8.30 -12.77 -6.97
N LYS A 219 7.57 -13.44 -7.90
CA LYS A 219 8.10 -13.76 -9.23
C LYS A 219 8.32 -12.51 -10.07
N VAL A 220 7.40 -11.53 -9.99
CA VAL A 220 7.53 -10.24 -10.66
C VAL A 220 8.70 -9.45 -10.07
N ALA A 221 8.83 -9.40 -8.74
CA ALA A 221 9.97 -8.79 -8.07
C ALA A 221 11.30 -9.45 -8.44
N ALA A 222 11.34 -10.78 -8.51
CA ALA A 222 12.54 -11.51 -8.92
C ALA A 222 12.94 -11.22 -10.37
N LEU A 223 11.96 -11.08 -11.28
CA LEU A 223 12.22 -10.71 -12.67
C LEU A 223 12.90 -9.33 -12.77
N HIS A 224 12.38 -8.32 -12.08
CA HIS A 224 12.94 -6.96 -12.08
C HIS A 224 14.29 -6.90 -11.37
N ARG A 225 14.46 -7.63 -10.26
CA ARG A 225 15.70 -7.67 -9.50
C ARG A 225 16.89 -8.20 -10.31
N LYS A 226 16.67 -9.08 -11.29
CA LYS A 226 17.73 -9.55 -12.22
C LYS A 226 18.41 -8.39 -12.96
N HIS A 227 17.69 -7.28 -13.12
CA HIS A 227 18.15 -6.07 -13.79
C HIS A 227 18.48 -4.94 -12.78
N GLY A 228 18.57 -5.24 -11.49
CA GLY A 228 18.88 -4.24 -10.45
C GLY A 228 17.71 -3.31 -10.09
N LEU A 229 16.49 -3.58 -10.59
CA LEU A 229 15.33 -2.73 -10.37
C LEU A 229 14.56 -3.11 -9.10
N ARG A 230 14.18 -2.08 -8.33
CA ARG A 230 13.22 -2.21 -7.22
C ARG A 230 11.80 -2.08 -7.74
N LEU A 231 10.84 -2.63 -7.01
CA LEU A 231 9.43 -2.49 -7.33
C LEU A 231 8.69 -1.75 -6.22
N TYR A 232 7.73 -0.96 -6.66
CA TYR A 232 6.85 -0.17 -5.83
C TYR A 232 5.41 -0.47 -6.20
N THR A 233 4.52 -0.39 -5.22
CA THR A 233 3.07 -0.32 -5.47
C THR A 233 2.53 0.95 -4.86
N GLU A 234 1.41 1.43 -5.39
CA GLU A 234 0.60 2.45 -4.74
C GLU A 234 -0.79 1.86 -4.46
N HIS A 235 -1.39 2.27 -3.36
CA HIS A 235 -2.63 1.67 -2.86
C HIS A 235 -3.70 2.72 -2.57
N VAL A 236 -4.87 2.54 -3.18
CA VAL A 236 -6.14 3.26 -2.94
C VAL A 236 -7.03 2.57 -1.91
N THR A 237 -6.67 1.37 -1.46
CA THR A 237 -7.38 0.62 -0.42
C THR A 237 -6.43 0.13 0.67
N PRO A 238 -6.91 -0.12 1.91
CA PRO A 238 -6.02 -0.38 3.04
C PRO A 238 -5.58 -1.84 3.16
N VAL A 239 -5.46 -2.55 2.03
CA VAL A 239 -5.20 -4.00 1.96
C VAL A 239 -4.00 -4.32 1.07
N MET A 240 -3.48 -5.53 1.22
CA MET A 240 -2.38 -6.13 0.45
C MET A 240 -0.99 -5.51 0.64
N TYR A 241 -0.85 -4.44 1.44
CA TYR A 241 0.46 -3.87 1.80
C TYR A 241 1.45 -4.94 2.25
N HIS A 242 1.04 -5.82 3.18
CA HIS A 242 1.91 -6.87 3.72
C HIS A 242 2.26 -7.93 2.68
N THR A 243 1.34 -8.30 1.79
CA THR A 243 1.63 -9.29 0.74
C THR A 243 2.62 -8.77 -0.29
N PHE A 244 2.52 -7.49 -0.68
CA PHE A 244 3.50 -6.85 -1.55
C PHE A 244 4.85 -6.62 -0.86
N ALA A 245 4.85 -6.09 0.36
CA ALA A 245 6.07 -5.88 1.14
C ALA A 245 6.84 -7.20 1.35
N ARG A 246 6.13 -8.27 1.70
CA ARG A 246 6.70 -9.62 1.84
C ARG A 246 7.21 -10.20 0.51
N ALA A 247 6.63 -9.81 -0.61
CA ALA A 247 7.10 -10.19 -1.95
C ALA A 247 8.35 -9.41 -2.40
N GLY A 248 8.76 -8.38 -1.67
CA GLY A 248 9.92 -7.56 -1.97
C GLY A 248 9.60 -6.25 -2.69
N PHE A 249 8.34 -5.81 -2.66
CA PHE A 249 7.93 -4.48 -3.13
C PHE A 249 8.01 -3.46 -1.98
N THR A 250 8.10 -2.19 -2.32
CA THR A 250 7.79 -1.10 -1.38
C THR A 250 6.36 -0.64 -1.64
N ALA A 251 5.45 -0.94 -0.71
CA ALA A 251 4.04 -0.56 -0.85
C ALA A 251 3.83 0.86 -0.31
N GLY A 252 3.40 1.75 -1.19
CA GLY A 252 2.99 3.12 -0.91
C GLY A 252 1.49 3.21 -0.65
N THR A 253 1.10 4.14 0.22
CA THR A 253 -0.30 4.34 0.61
C THR A 253 -0.79 5.70 0.15
N LYS A 254 -1.93 5.75 -0.53
CA LYS A 254 -2.62 7.01 -0.80
C LYS A 254 -3.30 7.49 0.49
N VAL A 255 -3.06 8.76 0.80
CA VAL A 255 -3.79 9.55 1.79
C VAL A 255 -4.51 10.65 1.05
N LEU A 256 -5.52 11.25 1.69
CA LEU A 256 -6.62 11.89 0.96
C LEU A 256 -7.34 10.84 0.10
N LYS A 257 -7.87 11.22 -1.07
CA LYS A 257 -8.71 10.35 -1.89
C LYS A 257 -9.92 9.80 -1.13
N GLU A 258 -10.37 8.61 -1.50
CA GLU A 258 -11.40 7.85 -0.79
C GLU A 258 -10.90 7.14 0.49
N ALA A 259 -9.88 7.67 1.18
CA ALA A 259 -9.25 7.00 2.33
C ALA A 259 -9.66 7.58 3.70
N PHE A 260 -9.78 6.70 4.70
CA PHE A 260 -9.61 7.10 6.10
C PHE A 260 -8.10 7.17 6.41
N SER A 261 -7.49 8.31 6.06
CA SER A 261 -6.03 8.47 5.95
C SER A 261 -5.21 7.91 7.12
N PRO A 262 -5.54 8.18 8.41
CA PRO A 262 -4.78 7.61 9.53
C PRO A 262 -4.82 6.07 9.60
N ALA A 263 -5.93 5.44 9.20
CA ALA A 263 -6.04 3.99 9.18
C ALA A 263 -5.19 3.36 8.06
N PHE A 264 -5.18 4.01 6.88
CA PHE A 264 -4.36 3.60 5.74
C PHE A 264 -2.86 3.64 6.09
N VAL A 265 -2.42 4.75 6.68
CA VAL A 265 -1.03 4.89 7.12
C VAL A 265 -0.68 3.85 8.18
N ALA A 266 -1.57 3.57 9.14
CA ALA A 266 -1.32 2.52 10.14
C ALA A 266 -1.17 1.11 9.53
N CYS A 267 -1.89 0.81 8.44
CA CYS A 267 -1.71 -0.42 7.67
C CYS A 267 -0.35 -0.48 6.97
N ALA A 268 -0.01 0.56 6.21
CA ALA A 268 1.23 0.64 5.44
C ALA A 268 2.47 0.69 6.34
N LEU A 269 2.41 1.45 7.44
CA LEU A 269 3.45 1.57 8.46
C LEU A 269 3.79 0.20 9.06
N GLY A 270 2.79 -0.61 9.37
CA GLY A 270 3.02 -1.94 9.93
C GLY A 270 3.61 -2.93 8.92
N ALA A 271 3.19 -2.89 7.66
CA ALA A 271 3.83 -3.68 6.59
C ALA A 271 5.30 -3.28 6.41
N SER A 272 5.57 -1.97 6.42
CA SER A 272 6.89 -1.39 6.27
C SER A 272 7.84 -1.81 7.40
N ILE A 273 7.39 -1.74 8.66
CA ILE A 273 8.17 -2.18 9.83
C ILE A 273 8.40 -3.69 9.81
N GLN A 274 7.35 -4.48 9.50
CA GLN A 274 7.42 -5.93 9.57
C GLN A 274 8.38 -6.53 8.55
N TYR A 275 8.46 -5.92 7.36
CA TYR A 275 9.25 -6.43 6.24
C TYR A 275 10.47 -5.56 5.89
N ASP A 276 10.77 -4.55 6.73
CA ASP A 276 11.88 -3.59 6.55
C ASP A 276 11.91 -2.96 5.15
N THR A 277 10.74 -2.60 4.64
CA THR A 277 10.60 -1.82 3.41
C THR A 277 10.48 -0.34 3.76
N GLU A 278 10.60 0.55 2.77
CA GLU A 278 10.36 1.98 3.01
C GLU A 278 8.86 2.24 3.24
N LEU A 279 8.53 3.33 3.95
CA LEU A 279 7.18 3.86 4.03
C LEU A 279 7.03 5.00 3.02
N TRP A 280 6.23 4.75 1.98
CA TRP A 280 5.86 5.74 0.98
C TRP A 280 4.42 6.19 1.22
N VAL A 281 4.18 7.50 1.16
CA VAL A 281 2.84 8.08 1.35
C VAL A 281 2.56 9.06 0.21
N THR A 282 1.38 8.94 -0.40
CA THR A 282 0.96 9.79 -1.51
C THR A 282 -0.27 10.61 -1.14
N PRO A 283 -0.14 11.92 -0.90
CA PRO A 283 -1.28 12.81 -0.96
C PRO A 283 -1.84 12.84 -2.38
N ASP A 284 -3.01 12.24 -2.57
CA ASP A 284 -3.72 12.16 -3.84
C ASP A 284 -4.92 13.12 -3.84
N LEU A 285 -4.91 14.09 -4.75
CA LEU A 285 -5.96 15.11 -4.85
C LEU A 285 -7.21 14.61 -5.58
N TRP A 286 -7.21 13.42 -6.18
CA TRP A 286 -8.43 12.78 -6.70
C TRP A 286 -9.42 12.51 -5.57
N GLY A 287 -10.71 12.48 -5.89
CA GLY A 287 -11.74 11.99 -5.00
C GLY A 287 -13.10 11.93 -5.69
N LEU A 288 -14.15 11.67 -4.91
CA LEU A 288 -15.50 11.46 -5.43
C LEU A 288 -16.07 12.64 -6.21
N GLN A 289 -15.60 13.85 -5.92
CA GLN A 289 -16.09 15.08 -6.54
C GLN A 289 -15.22 15.51 -7.73
N GLY A 290 -14.30 14.65 -8.18
CA GLY A 290 -13.39 14.92 -9.29
C GLY A 290 -11.99 15.28 -8.80
N TYR A 291 -11.37 16.24 -9.47
CA TYR A 291 -10.00 16.66 -9.20
C TYR A 291 -9.86 18.17 -9.31
N PRO A 292 -9.20 18.86 -8.36
CA PRO A 292 -8.93 18.40 -7.00
C PRO A 292 -10.24 18.22 -6.21
N SER A 293 -10.39 17.10 -5.51
CA SER A 293 -11.51 16.85 -4.59
C SER A 293 -11.22 17.29 -3.15
N HIS A 294 -9.97 17.69 -2.85
CA HIS A 294 -9.49 18.02 -1.51
C HIS A 294 -8.93 19.44 -1.49
N SER A 295 -9.20 20.17 -0.41
CA SER A 295 -8.72 21.53 -0.20
C SER A 295 -7.21 21.63 0.00
N PRO A 296 -6.63 22.83 -0.20
CA PRO A 296 -5.24 23.10 0.14
C PRO A 296 -4.88 22.77 1.60
N GLU A 297 -5.79 23.02 2.55
CA GLU A 297 -5.58 22.70 3.97
C GLU A 297 -5.56 21.19 4.25
N GLU A 298 -6.39 20.41 3.56
CA GLU A 298 -6.34 18.95 3.65
C GLU A 298 -5.02 18.42 3.07
N TYR A 299 -4.57 18.99 1.94
CA TYR A 299 -3.26 18.68 1.38
C TYR A 299 -2.13 18.97 2.36
N ARG A 300 -2.11 20.17 2.97
CA ARG A 300 -1.16 20.53 4.03
C ARG A 300 -1.18 19.50 5.16
N SER A 301 -2.35 19.13 5.63
CA SER A 301 -2.54 18.14 6.70
C SER A 301 -2.02 16.75 6.31
N ALA A 302 -2.19 16.33 5.06
CA ALA A 302 -1.63 15.08 4.53
C ALA A 302 -0.10 15.08 4.57
N LEU A 303 0.56 16.18 4.22
CA LEU A 303 2.02 16.30 4.28
C LEU A 303 2.53 16.16 5.71
N LEU A 304 1.86 16.83 6.65
CA LEU A 304 2.20 16.79 8.07
C LEU A 304 2.00 15.38 8.65
N LEU A 305 0.88 14.72 8.34
CA LEU A 305 0.61 13.35 8.78
C LEU A 305 1.71 12.41 8.29
N ALA A 306 2.01 12.44 6.99
CA ALA A 306 3.02 11.57 6.40
C ALA A 306 4.42 11.80 7.00
N TYR A 307 4.83 13.06 7.15
CA TYR A 307 6.13 13.43 7.71
C TYR A 307 6.31 12.93 9.13
N HIS A 308 5.34 13.24 9.99
CA HIS A 308 5.37 12.96 11.42
C HIS A 308 5.16 11.47 11.73
N LEU A 309 4.53 10.71 10.84
CA LEU A 309 4.43 9.25 10.96
C LEU A 309 5.63 8.50 10.38
N GLY A 310 6.68 9.21 9.98
CA GLY A 310 7.96 8.59 9.66
C GLY A 310 8.09 8.11 8.22
N ALA A 311 7.36 8.71 7.26
CA ALA A 311 7.51 8.40 5.84
C ALA A 311 8.96 8.61 5.37
N ASP A 312 9.52 7.63 4.66
CA ASP A 312 10.81 7.77 3.98
C ASP A 312 10.68 8.55 2.66
N CYS A 313 9.48 8.53 2.09
CA CYS A 313 9.15 9.17 0.84
C CYS A 313 7.73 9.72 0.87
N ILE A 314 7.56 10.96 0.37
CA ILE A 314 6.26 11.52 0.04
C ILE A 314 6.29 11.97 -1.42
N TYR A 315 5.25 11.67 -2.19
CA TYR A 315 5.04 12.32 -3.47
C TYR A 315 3.59 12.72 -3.64
N THR A 316 3.32 13.77 -4.41
CA THR A 316 1.96 14.26 -4.62
C THR A 316 1.43 13.84 -5.98
N GLU A 317 0.20 13.33 -5.99
CA GLU A 317 -0.59 13.22 -7.20
C GLU A 317 -1.49 14.47 -7.30
N SER A 318 -1.14 15.48 -8.09
CA SER A 318 -0.21 15.47 -9.26
C SER A 318 0.50 16.81 -9.43
N LEU A 319 1.58 16.86 -10.21
CA LEU A 319 2.28 18.12 -10.48
C LEU A 319 1.39 19.15 -11.19
N SER A 320 0.65 18.73 -12.22
CA SER A 320 -0.24 19.63 -12.95
C SER A 320 -1.37 18.84 -13.58
N HIS A 321 -2.57 18.95 -13.01
CA HIS A 321 -3.80 18.45 -13.63
C HIS A 321 -4.89 19.51 -13.51
N PRO A 322 -5.61 19.83 -14.60
CA PRO A 322 -6.66 20.83 -14.58
C PRO A 322 -7.87 20.37 -13.76
N PRO A 323 -8.69 21.30 -13.24
CA PRO A 323 -9.91 20.93 -12.55
C PRO A 323 -10.83 20.08 -13.44
N SER A 324 -11.35 18.99 -12.88
CA SER A 324 -12.41 18.20 -13.51
C SER A 324 -13.73 18.98 -13.47
N ALA A 325 -14.63 18.70 -14.43
CA ALA A 325 -15.98 19.25 -14.38
C ALA A 325 -16.67 18.83 -13.07
N GLY A 326 -17.12 19.81 -12.28
CA GLY A 326 -17.75 19.58 -10.98
C GLY A 326 -16.81 19.52 -9.78
N ALA A 327 -15.49 19.73 -9.99
CA ALA A 327 -14.54 19.78 -8.88
C ALA A 327 -14.88 20.92 -7.89
N PRO A 328 -14.83 20.66 -6.58
CA PRO A 328 -15.11 21.66 -5.56
C PRO A 328 -14.04 22.78 -5.52
N TYR A 329 -12.84 22.51 -6.02
CA TYR A 329 -11.72 23.45 -6.04
C TYR A 329 -11.30 23.74 -7.49
N PRO A 330 -11.60 24.94 -8.03
CA PRO A 330 -11.40 25.26 -9.45
C PRO A 330 -9.96 25.73 -9.75
N VAL A 331 -8.95 25.07 -9.19
CA VAL A 331 -7.54 25.38 -9.44
C VAL A 331 -6.79 24.10 -9.80
N ASN A 332 -5.77 24.22 -10.67
CA ASN A 332 -4.85 23.11 -10.93
C ASN A 332 -4.20 22.63 -9.62
N SER A 333 -3.57 21.47 -9.68
CA SER A 333 -2.82 20.87 -8.57
C SER A 333 -1.59 21.68 -8.16
N LEU A 334 -0.33 21.21 -8.26
CA LEU A 334 0.80 21.99 -7.74
C LEU A 334 1.18 23.17 -8.63
N ALA A 335 1.06 23.02 -9.94
CA ALA A 335 1.34 24.05 -10.92
C ALA A 335 0.30 24.05 -12.03
N GLU A 336 0.06 25.22 -12.60
CA GLU A 336 -0.56 25.38 -13.91
C GLU A 336 0.55 25.51 -14.95
N ILE A 337 0.64 24.55 -15.86
CA ILE A 337 1.73 24.46 -16.84
C ILE A 337 1.21 24.84 -18.22
N THR A 338 1.95 25.72 -18.91
CA THR A 338 1.74 26.09 -20.31
C THR A 338 2.87 25.49 -21.16
N ASP A 339 2.94 25.79 -22.46
CA ASP A 339 4.02 25.28 -23.31
C ASP A 339 5.40 25.90 -23.00
N THR A 340 5.41 27.14 -22.48
CA THR A 340 6.63 27.94 -22.30
C THR A 340 6.92 28.32 -20.85
N ASP A 341 5.91 28.29 -19.97
CA ASP A 341 6.05 28.70 -18.57
C ASP A 341 5.08 27.96 -17.63
N TYR A 342 5.19 28.22 -16.34
CA TYR A 342 4.26 27.70 -15.33
C TYR A 342 3.91 28.73 -14.26
N ARG A 343 2.78 28.51 -13.61
CA ARG A 343 2.32 29.29 -12.45
C ARG A 343 2.12 28.38 -11.25
N VAL A 344 2.75 28.70 -10.13
CA VAL A 344 2.56 27.99 -8.85
C VAL A 344 1.17 28.30 -8.30
N THR A 345 0.42 27.26 -7.96
CA THR A 345 -0.93 27.35 -7.38
C THR A 345 -0.88 27.47 -5.85
N GLU A 346 -2.03 27.43 -5.20
CA GLU A 346 -2.08 27.35 -3.74
C GLU A 346 -1.51 26.04 -3.19
N TYR A 347 -1.85 24.88 -3.76
CA TYR A 347 -1.22 23.60 -3.40
C TYR A 347 0.29 23.66 -3.62
N GLY A 348 0.72 24.30 -4.71
CA GLY A 348 2.13 24.46 -5.02
C GLY A 348 2.90 25.25 -3.95
N ARG A 349 2.32 26.35 -3.46
CA ARG A 349 2.89 27.13 -2.36
C ARG A 349 2.98 26.33 -1.07
N ILE A 350 1.98 25.50 -0.77
CA ILE A 350 2.01 24.60 0.39
C ILE A 350 3.12 23.55 0.25
N ALA A 351 3.29 22.95 -0.93
CA ALA A 351 4.37 22.02 -1.20
C ALA A 351 5.76 22.69 -1.03
N GLN A 352 5.91 23.92 -1.54
CA GLN A 352 7.14 24.71 -1.38
C GLN A 352 7.41 25.06 0.09
N TRP A 353 6.41 25.55 0.83
CA TRP A 353 6.51 25.81 2.27
C TRP A 353 6.94 24.54 3.02
N PHE A 354 6.27 23.42 2.73
CA PHE A 354 6.56 22.16 3.41
C PHE A 354 8.02 21.73 3.20
N ARG A 355 8.49 21.75 1.95
CA ARG A 355 9.84 21.29 1.60
C ARG A 355 10.93 22.26 2.04
N LYS A 356 10.74 23.57 1.83
CA LYS A 356 11.79 24.59 2.02
C LYS A 356 11.81 25.21 3.41
N GLU A 357 10.69 25.21 4.11
CA GLU A 357 10.56 25.87 5.41
C GLU A 357 10.22 24.86 6.52
N TYR A 358 9.15 24.08 6.35
CA TYR A 358 8.67 23.20 7.41
C TYR A 358 9.65 22.09 7.76
N VAL A 359 10.08 21.28 6.78
CA VAL A 359 11.00 20.16 7.02
C VAL A 359 12.34 20.62 7.61
N PRO A 360 13.01 21.68 7.09
CA PRO A 360 14.23 22.20 7.69
C PRO A 360 14.05 22.75 9.11
N ALA A 361 12.91 23.40 9.40
CA ALA A 361 12.61 23.92 10.74
C ALA A 361 12.22 22.83 11.75
N HIS A 362 11.80 21.65 11.28
CA HIS A 362 11.34 20.54 12.11
C HIS A 362 12.12 19.25 11.78
N PRO A 363 13.46 19.22 11.93
CA PRO A 363 14.26 18.07 11.52
C PRO A 363 13.85 16.80 12.28
N ARG A 364 13.48 15.76 11.55
CA ARG A 364 13.03 14.50 12.15
C ARG A 364 14.21 13.67 12.65
N LEU A 365 14.21 13.34 13.94
CA LEU A 365 15.28 12.56 14.61
C LEU A 365 14.89 11.09 14.88
N PHE A 366 13.82 10.63 14.25
CA PHE A 366 13.28 9.29 14.39
C PHE A 366 12.81 8.72 13.05
N ASP A 367 12.79 7.40 12.92
CA ASP A 367 12.17 6.71 11.79
C ASP A 367 11.12 5.71 12.29
N ARG A 368 10.37 5.16 11.33
CA ARG A 368 9.39 4.10 11.58
C ARG A 368 9.95 2.87 12.29
N ARG A 369 11.24 2.54 12.14
CA ARG A 369 11.85 1.34 12.75
C ARG A 369 11.96 1.47 14.27
N ARG A 370 11.94 2.70 14.78
CA ARG A 370 11.91 3.00 16.22
C ARG A 370 10.51 3.01 16.80
N LEU A 371 9.46 2.80 15.99
CA LEU A 371 8.09 2.82 16.46
C LEU A 371 7.86 1.76 17.54
N LYS A 372 7.17 2.16 18.60
CA LYS A 372 6.70 1.28 19.68
C LYS A 372 5.18 1.33 19.68
N PRO A 373 4.49 0.36 19.05
CA PRO A 373 3.05 0.37 18.97
C PRO A 373 2.44 0.22 20.36
N ARG A 374 1.34 0.94 20.59
CA ARG A 374 0.52 0.81 21.80
C ARG A 374 -0.59 -0.20 21.58
N VAL A 375 -1.15 -0.20 20.37
CA VAL A 375 -2.18 -1.12 19.90
C VAL A 375 -1.69 -1.81 18.64
N VAL A 376 -1.87 -3.12 18.57
CA VAL A 376 -1.57 -3.89 17.36
C VAL A 376 -2.82 -4.58 16.86
N ILE A 377 -3.07 -4.53 15.55
CA ILE A 377 -4.04 -5.39 14.87
C ILE A 377 -3.25 -6.45 14.09
N VAL A 378 -3.51 -7.73 14.36
CA VAL A 378 -2.92 -8.86 13.64
C VAL A 378 -3.99 -9.55 12.82
N ARG A 379 -3.81 -9.59 11.50
CA ARG A 379 -4.69 -10.33 10.59
C ARG A 379 -3.95 -10.98 9.44
N GLN A 380 -4.48 -12.09 8.94
CA GLN A 380 -4.10 -12.56 7.61
C GLN A 380 -4.76 -11.68 6.56
N GLU A 381 -4.00 -11.30 5.54
CA GLU A 381 -4.58 -10.56 4.42
C GLU A 381 -5.63 -11.44 3.71
N ASP A 382 -6.84 -10.91 3.60
CA ASP A 382 -7.97 -11.54 2.93
C ASP A 382 -8.56 -10.65 1.83
N GLY A 383 -8.01 -9.44 1.61
CA GLY A 383 -8.50 -8.49 0.61
C GLY A 383 -9.76 -7.73 1.03
N CYS A 384 -10.28 -7.93 2.25
CA CYS A 384 -11.48 -7.25 2.72
C CYS A 384 -11.14 -5.89 3.34
N TYR A 385 -11.68 -4.82 2.76
CA TYR A 385 -11.69 -3.46 3.32
C TYR A 385 -13.12 -2.93 3.55
N GLY A 386 -14.13 -3.79 3.38
CA GLY A 386 -15.54 -3.42 3.44
C GLY A 386 -16.15 -3.04 2.10
N GLN A 387 -15.60 -3.56 0.99
CA GLN A 387 -16.14 -3.35 -0.37
C GLN A 387 -17.62 -3.70 -0.51
N ARG A 388 -18.15 -4.63 0.30
CA ARG A 388 -19.59 -4.94 0.34
C ARG A 388 -20.45 -3.72 0.66
N ALA A 389 -19.99 -2.82 1.53
CA ALA A 389 -20.71 -1.60 1.89
C ALA A 389 -20.51 -0.46 0.88
N VAL A 390 -19.49 -0.55 0.02
CA VAL A 390 -19.21 0.45 -1.03
C VAL A 390 -20.23 0.34 -2.15
N GLY A 391 -20.53 -0.88 -2.61
CA GLY A 391 -21.61 -1.14 -3.58
C GLY A 391 -21.38 -0.58 -4.98
N ALA A 392 -20.16 -0.14 -5.32
CA ALA A 392 -19.84 0.36 -6.65
C ALA A 392 -19.61 -0.80 -7.63
N PRO A 393 -20.12 -0.75 -8.87
CA PRO A 393 -19.97 -1.85 -9.84
C PRO A 393 -18.52 -2.23 -10.15
N TRP A 394 -17.60 -1.27 -10.09
CA TRP A 394 -16.16 -1.45 -10.34
C TRP A 394 -15.35 -1.81 -9.07
N LEU A 395 -16.01 -1.83 -7.91
CA LEU A 395 -15.48 -2.31 -6.62
C LEU A 395 -16.40 -3.41 -6.08
N PRO A 396 -16.49 -4.56 -6.77
CA PRO A 396 -17.40 -5.63 -6.37
C PRO A 396 -17.03 -6.16 -4.98
N ASP A 397 -17.97 -6.82 -4.31
CA ASP A 397 -17.63 -7.63 -3.14
C ASP A 397 -16.86 -8.89 -3.59
N ARG A 398 -15.55 -8.74 -3.79
CA ARG A 398 -14.61 -9.81 -4.16
C ARG A 398 -13.37 -9.71 -3.31
N LEU A 399 -12.83 -10.87 -2.95
CA LEU A 399 -11.57 -10.99 -2.23
C LEU A 399 -10.49 -11.51 -3.18
N PHE A 400 -9.37 -10.79 -3.31
CA PHE A 400 -8.28 -11.10 -4.27
C PHE A 400 -8.74 -11.25 -5.73
N GLY A 401 -9.85 -10.62 -6.12
CA GLY A 401 -10.42 -10.71 -7.46
C GLY A 401 -11.23 -11.98 -7.73
N SER A 402 -11.35 -12.88 -6.75
CA SER A 402 -12.12 -14.11 -6.92
C SER A 402 -13.62 -13.83 -7.04
N ARG A 403 -14.27 -14.45 -8.03
CA ARG A 403 -15.73 -14.43 -8.16
C ARG A 403 -16.43 -15.24 -7.07
N GLU A 404 -15.72 -16.18 -6.44
CA GLU A 404 -16.27 -17.13 -5.47
C GLU A 404 -16.11 -16.64 -4.03
N TRP A 405 -15.15 -15.75 -3.76
CA TRP A 405 -14.86 -15.28 -2.41
C TRP A 405 -15.52 -13.92 -2.18
N ARG A 406 -16.54 -13.92 -1.31
CA ARG A 406 -17.24 -12.74 -0.82
C ARG A 406 -16.75 -12.36 0.57
N SER A 407 -16.96 -11.10 0.96
CA SER A 407 -16.79 -10.68 2.34
C SER A 407 -17.70 -11.49 3.27
N THR A 408 -17.19 -11.85 4.44
CA THR A 408 -17.89 -12.60 5.48
C THR A 408 -17.81 -11.85 6.80
N PRO A 409 -18.63 -12.20 7.82
CA PRO A 409 -18.47 -11.63 9.15
C PRO A 409 -17.04 -11.77 9.70
N ILE A 410 -16.32 -12.86 9.37
CA ILE A 410 -14.93 -13.08 9.79
C ILE A 410 -13.97 -12.08 9.13
N THR A 411 -14.08 -11.87 7.82
CA THR A 411 -13.19 -10.95 7.09
C THR A 411 -13.51 -9.49 7.39
N GLU A 412 -14.76 -9.16 7.72
CA GLU A 412 -15.22 -7.81 8.05
C GLU A 412 -15.03 -7.44 9.53
N ALA A 413 -14.80 -8.41 10.43
CA ALA A 413 -14.76 -8.16 11.87
C ALA A 413 -13.79 -7.04 12.26
N TRP A 414 -12.66 -6.90 11.54
CA TRP A 414 -11.67 -5.86 11.81
C TRP A 414 -12.16 -4.43 11.58
N LEU A 415 -13.21 -4.22 10.78
CA LEU A 415 -13.82 -2.90 10.56
C LEU A 415 -14.42 -2.36 11.86
N GLY A 416 -14.94 -3.25 12.73
CA GLY A 416 -15.40 -2.91 14.07
C GLY A 416 -14.27 -2.42 14.99
N ILE A 417 -13.04 -2.90 14.81
CA ILE A 417 -11.87 -2.45 15.57
C ILE A 417 -11.56 -0.99 15.24
N TRP A 418 -11.55 -0.63 13.96
CA TRP A 418 -11.31 0.77 13.55
C TRP A 418 -12.37 1.71 14.09
N SER A 419 -13.64 1.31 14.00
CA SER A 419 -14.72 2.09 14.58
C SER A 419 -14.56 2.26 16.09
N LEU A 420 -14.14 1.21 16.81
CA LEU A 420 -13.85 1.32 18.24
C LEU A 420 -12.72 2.31 18.52
N LEU A 421 -11.55 2.11 17.90
CA LEU A 421 -10.33 2.86 18.18
C LEU A 421 -10.43 4.34 17.77
N THR A 422 -11.25 4.63 16.76
CA THR A 422 -11.48 5.99 16.25
C THR A 422 -12.72 6.66 16.84
N ARG A 423 -13.34 6.05 17.85
CA ARG A 423 -14.57 6.54 18.52
C ARG A 423 -15.75 6.72 17.55
N GLY A 424 -15.84 5.86 16.54
CA GLY A 424 -16.89 5.87 15.52
C GLY A 424 -16.62 6.81 14.35
N ALA A 425 -15.49 7.51 14.33
CA ALA A 425 -15.14 8.38 13.21
C ALA A 425 -14.90 7.57 11.92
N VAL A 426 -14.41 6.33 12.05
CA VAL A 426 -14.45 5.31 11.00
C VAL A 426 -15.71 4.44 11.22
N PRO A 427 -16.51 4.20 10.16
CA PRO A 427 -17.72 3.39 10.27
C PRO A 427 -17.38 1.90 10.47
N ARG A 428 -18.34 1.12 10.98
CA ARG A 428 -18.15 -0.31 11.29
C ARG A 428 -18.11 -1.24 10.08
N ASN A 429 -18.36 -0.73 8.87
CA ASN A 429 -18.64 -1.54 7.68
C ASN A 429 -17.71 -1.25 6.49
N THR A 430 -16.82 -0.26 6.56
CA THR A 430 -15.85 0.01 5.50
C THR A 430 -14.69 0.85 5.99
N LEU A 431 -13.53 0.66 5.37
CA LEU A 431 -12.39 1.57 5.46
C LEU A 431 -12.21 2.41 4.21
N TYR A 432 -13.14 2.35 3.27
CA TYR A 432 -13.14 3.13 2.06
C TYR A 432 -14.26 4.16 2.13
N ARG A 433 -13.92 5.44 1.98
CA ARG A 433 -14.89 6.56 1.96
C ARG A 433 -15.57 6.73 0.60
N GLY A 434 -15.17 5.96 -0.40
CA GLY A 434 -15.61 6.18 -1.75
C GLY A 434 -16.97 5.57 -2.04
N TRP A 435 -17.80 6.36 -2.74
CA TRP A 435 -19.10 5.96 -3.33
C TRP A 435 -20.13 5.41 -2.32
N GLY A 436 -21.39 5.33 -2.75
CA GLY A 436 -22.48 4.81 -1.93
C GLY A 436 -22.77 5.67 -0.69
N ALA A 437 -22.73 5.05 0.50
CA ALA A 437 -23.21 5.62 1.77
C ALA A 437 -22.43 6.83 2.33
N PHE A 438 -21.36 7.25 1.65
CA PHE A 438 -20.48 8.35 2.08
C PHE A 438 -20.36 9.46 1.03
N ALA A 439 -21.00 9.32 -0.14
CA ALA A 439 -20.88 10.27 -1.24
C ALA A 439 -21.42 11.68 -0.90
N ASP A 440 -22.37 11.77 0.03
CA ASP A 440 -22.99 13.00 0.50
C ASP A 440 -22.27 13.63 1.70
N ARG A 441 -21.27 12.94 2.26
CA ARG A 441 -20.59 13.41 3.47
C ARG A 441 -19.34 14.20 3.12
N PRO A 442 -19.13 15.38 3.73
CA PRO A 442 -17.89 16.13 3.54
C PRO A 442 -16.70 15.26 3.95
N ASN A 443 -15.55 15.53 3.34
CA ASN A 443 -14.33 14.87 3.74
C ASN A 443 -13.96 15.26 5.17
N ARG A 444 -13.43 14.28 5.90
CA ARG A 444 -12.89 14.44 7.25
C ARG A 444 -11.54 13.78 7.25
N PHE A 445 -10.48 14.59 7.26
CA PHE A 445 -9.11 14.08 7.24
C PHE A 445 -8.72 13.46 8.58
N PHE A 446 -9.06 14.12 9.69
CA PHE A 446 -8.64 13.74 11.03
C PHE A 446 -9.56 12.69 11.68
N HIS A 447 -8.93 11.60 12.13
CA HIS A 447 -9.55 10.54 12.92
C HIS A 447 -8.67 10.23 14.14
N PRO A 448 -9.20 10.30 15.38
CA PRO A 448 -8.41 10.00 16.59
C PRO A 448 -7.79 8.60 16.53
N LEU A 449 -6.52 8.49 16.90
CA LEU A 449 -5.79 7.21 16.84
C LEU A 449 -4.55 7.22 17.76
N ASP A 450 -4.35 6.19 18.58
CA ASP A 450 -3.22 6.15 19.53
C ASP A 450 -2.35 4.91 19.35
N GLY A 451 -1.23 5.08 18.65
CA GLY A 451 -0.16 4.09 18.51
C GLY A 451 -0.61 2.80 17.84
N VAL A 452 -1.56 2.86 16.91
CA VAL A 452 -2.15 1.69 16.23
C VAL A 452 -1.27 1.27 15.05
N VAL A 453 -0.94 -0.01 14.96
CA VAL A 453 -0.20 -0.59 13.82
C VAL A 453 -0.85 -1.89 13.39
N VAL A 454 -0.94 -2.13 12.08
CA VAL A 454 -1.43 -3.42 11.55
C VAL A 454 -0.27 -4.28 11.12
N TYR A 455 -0.14 -5.46 11.70
CA TYR A 455 0.79 -6.48 11.25
C TYR A 455 0.06 -7.64 10.60
N ASP A 456 0.77 -8.37 9.73
CA ASP A 456 0.21 -9.58 9.17
C ASP A 456 0.33 -10.78 10.13
N HIS A 457 -0.34 -11.85 9.73
CA HIS A 457 -0.42 -13.12 10.43
C HIS A 457 0.89 -13.89 10.71
N ARG A 458 2.04 -13.38 10.25
CA ARG A 458 3.39 -13.91 10.44
C ARG A 458 4.25 -13.05 11.37
N VAL A 459 3.68 -12.02 11.98
CA VAL A 459 4.41 -11.16 12.93
C VAL A 459 4.97 -11.96 14.11
N GLY A 460 6.20 -11.64 14.49
CA GLY A 460 6.92 -12.27 15.59
C GLY A 460 6.87 -11.45 16.89
N TYR A 461 7.28 -12.09 17.99
CA TYR A 461 7.28 -11.51 19.33
C TYR A 461 8.00 -10.15 19.44
N ARG A 462 9.12 -9.97 18.73
CA ARG A 462 9.91 -8.73 18.77
C ARG A 462 9.08 -7.48 18.49
N LEU A 463 8.14 -7.55 17.55
CA LEU A 463 7.31 -6.40 17.14
C LEU A 463 6.04 -6.25 17.98
N LEU A 464 5.69 -7.28 18.76
CA LEU A 464 4.48 -7.32 19.59
C LEU A 464 4.73 -6.99 21.05
N ARG A 465 5.96 -7.21 21.55
CA ARG A 465 6.28 -7.23 22.99
C ARG A 465 5.95 -5.95 23.77
N ASP A 466 5.86 -4.81 23.08
CA ASP A 466 5.61 -3.50 23.69
C ASP A 466 4.14 -3.07 23.58
N ALA A 467 3.29 -3.88 22.94
CA ALA A 467 1.87 -3.57 22.76
C ALA A 467 1.07 -3.81 24.05
N GLU A 468 0.22 -2.85 24.42
CA GLU A 468 -0.70 -2.95 25.55
C GLU A 468 -1.93 -3.79 25.15
N VAL A 469 -2.43 -3.57 23.92
CA VAL A 469 -3.59 -4.27 23.37
C VAL A 469 -3.26 -4.88 22.01
N ILE A 470 -3.60 -6.15 21.84
CA ILE A 470 -3.49 -6.89 20.58
C ILE A 470 -4.88 -7.33 20.14
N PHE A 471 -5.30 -6.90 18.94
CA PHE A 471 -6.47 -7.45 18.28
C PHE A 471 -6.07 -8.55 17.32
N LEU A 472 -6.75 -9.69 17.39
CA LEU A 472 -6.50 -10.86 16.56
C LEU A 472 -7.76 -11.21 15.75
N THR A 473 -7.72 -10.97 14.44
CA THR A 473 -8.90 -10.96 13.56
C THR A 473 -8.63 -11.56 12.18
N GLY A 474 -9.68 -11.72 11.37
CA GLY A 474 -9.63 -12.25 10.02
C GLY A 474 -9.58 -13.79 9.96
N VAL A 475 -9.11 -14.30 8.83
CA VAL A 475 -9.22 -15.73 8.45
C VAL A 475 -8.33 -16.63 9.30
N GLY A 476 -7.06 -16.26 9.51
CA GLY A 476 -6.10 -17.17 10.13
C GLY A 476 -4.87 -16.47 10.71
N VAL A 477 -4.14 -17.19 11.57
CA VAL A 477 -2.81 -16.79 12.02
C VAL A 477 -1.80 -17.92 12.12
N SER A 478 -0.53 -17.60 11.83
CA SER A 478 0.54 -18.58 11.87
C SER A 478 0.74 -19.11 13.29
N ALA A 479 1.19 -20.36 13.41
CA ALA A 479 1.47 -20.94 14.72
C ALA A 479 2.55 -20.16 15.50
N THR A 480 3.54 -19.59 14.80
CA THR A 480 4.57 -18.75 15.41
C THR A 480 3.99 -17.47 15.98
N THR A 481 3.13 -16.79 15.22
CA THR A 481 2.43 -15.57 15.68
C THR A 481 1.51 -15.86 16.85
N ARG A 482 0.74 -16.95 16.83
CA ARG A 482 -0.09 -17.36 17.97
C ARG A 482 0.73 -17.56 19.25
N ARG A 483 1.90 -18.21 19.16
CA ARG A 483 2.80 -18.37 20.31
C ARG A 483 3.35 -17.04 20.80
N ALA A 484 3.70 -16.14 19.88
CA ALA A 484 4.19 -14.80 20.20
C ALA A 484 3.13 -13.96 20.93
N ILE A 485 1.88 -13.97 20.45
CA ILE A 485 0.76 -13.29 21.09
C ILE A 485 0.50 -13.88 22.47
N ALA A 486 0.43 -15.21 22.60
CA ALA A 486 0.22 -15.85 23.89
C ALA A 486 1.32 -15.51 24.91
N ARG A 487 2.56 -15.33 24.45
CA ARG A 487 3.64 -14.80 25.29
C ARG A 487 3.38 -13.37 25.74
N CYS A 488 2.99 -12.47 24.83
CA CYS A 488 2.68 -11.08 25.16
C CYS A 488 1.53 -10.99 26.19
N VAL A 489 0.49 -11.83 26.05
CA VAL A 489 -0.60 -11.90 27.02
C VAL A 489 -0.08 -12.31 28.39
N ARG A 490 0.72 -13.38 28.49
CA ARG A 490 1.33 -13.80 29.77
C ARG A 490 2.20 -12.71 30.41
N GLU A 491 2.82 -11.86 29.60
CA GLU A 491 3.67 -10.76 30.05
C GLU A 491 2.89 -9.50 30.44
N GLY A 492 1.61 -9.37 30.08
CA GLY A 492 0.73 -8.29 30.53
C GLY A 492 -0.24 -7.73 29.50
N ALA A 493 -0.12 -8.11 28.22
CA ALA A 493 -1.00 -7.58 27.17
C ALA A 493 -2.45 -8.08 27.29
N ILE A 494 -3.40 -7.26 26.82
CA ILE A 494 -4.77 -7.70 26.57
C ILE A 494 -4.86 -8.15 25.12
N CYS A 495 -5.26 -9.41 24.87
CA CYS A 495 -5.56 -9.86 23.52
C CYS A 495 -7.08 -9.98 23.32
N VAL A 496 -7.64 -9.21 22.39
CA VAL A 496 -9.03 -9.35 21.95
C VAL A 496 -9.03 -10.17 20.66
N SER A 497 -9.76 -11.28 20.60
CA SER A 497 -9.64 -12.25 19.50
C SER A 497 -10.97 -12.81 19.05
N LEU A 498 -11.07 -13.10 17.75
CA LEU A 498 -12.09 -14.00 17.23
C LEU A 498 -11.90 -15.42 17.82
N PRO A 499 -13.00 -16.18 18.04
CA PRO A 499 -12.93 -17.49 18.73
C PRO A 499 -12.04 -18.53 18.03
N HIS A 500 -12.00 -18.56 16.71
CA HIS A 500 -11.22 -19.56 15.96
C HIS A 500 -9.70 -19.28 15.98
N LEU A 501 -9.28 -18.07 16.36
CA LEU A 501 -7.87 -17.66 16.36
C LEU A 501 -7.17 -17.86 17.72
N VAL A 502 -7.92 -18.01 18.81
CA VAL A 502 -7.32 -18.22 20.14
C VAL A 502 -6.61 -19.58 20.25
N PRO A 503 -5.54 -19.68 21.07
CA PRO A 503 -4.91 -20.96 21.38
C PRO A 503 -5.91 -21.95 21.98
N ARG A 504 -5.77 -23.24 21.66
CA ARG A 504 -6.66 -24.30 22.15
C ARG A 504 -6.81 -24.29 23.68
N LEU A 505 -5.72 -24.16 24.42
CA LEU A 505 -5.72 -24.10 25.89
C LEU A 505 -6.57 -22.95 26.47
N VAL A 506 -6.69 -21.85 25.73
CA VAL A 506 -7.53 -20.70 26.11
C VAL A 506 -8.98 -20.99 25.73
N ARG A 507 -9.21 -21.54 24.54
CA ARG A 507 -10.53 -21.94 24.06
C ARG A 507 -11.20 -22.96 24.99
N ASP A 508 -10.45 -23.95 25.46
CA ASP A 508 -10.96 -25.01 26.33
C ASP A 508 -11.38 -24.48 27.72
N ARG A 509 -10.95 -23.26 28.08
CA ARG A 509 -11.30 -22.59 29.35
C ARG A 509 -12.42 -21.56 29.20
N ALA A 510 -12.90 -21.31 27.98
CA ALA A 510 -13.89 -20.28 27.70
C ALA A 510 -15.12 -20.82 26.98
N SER A 511 -16.25 -20.16 27.17
CA SER A 511 -17.38 -20.20 26.23
C SER A 511 -17.01 -19.53 24.90
N ALA A 512 -17.88 -19.66 23.89
CA ALA A 512 -17.67 -19.04 22.56
C ALA A 512 -17.39 -17.52 22.61
N SER A 513 -17.83 -16.84 23.67
CA SER A 513 -17.45 -15.48 24.05
C SER A 513 -17.09 -15.47 25.54
N GLY A 514 -16.07 -14.71 25.96
CA GLY A 514 -15.66 -14.67 27.36
C GLY A 514 -14.29 -14.05 27.63
N ILE A 515 -13.94 -13.92 28.91
CA ILE A 515 -12.65 -13.40 29.36
C ILE A 515 -11.87 -14.51 30.07
N VAL A 516 -10.61 -14.72 29.68
CA VAL A 516 -9.72 -15.73 30.28
C VAL A 516 -8.43 -15.06 30.73
N ALA A 517 -8.13 -15.12 32.03
CA ALA A 517 -6.83 -14.70 32.54
C ALA A 517 -5.71 -15.65 32.07
N ASP A 518 -4.56 -15.09 31.67
CA ASP A 518 -3.39 -15.86 31.25
C ASP A 518 -2.11 -15.08 31.60
N GLY A 519 -1.43 -15.50 32.67
CA GLY A 519 -0.30 -14.76 33.25
C GLY A 519 -0.73 -13.39 33.80
N LYS A 520 0.01 -12.34 33.43
CA LYS A 520 -0.26 -10.95 33.86
C LYS A 520 -1.34 -10.26 33.03
N GLY A 521 -1.71 -10.84 31.88
CA GLY A 521 -2.70 -10.30 30.96
C GLY A 521 -3.94 -11.17 30.88
N ARG A 522 -4.71 -10.97 29.81
CA ARG A 522 -5.96 -11.69 29.57
C ARG A 522 -6.34 -11.77 28.10
N TRP A 523 -7.10 -12.80 27.78
CA TRP A 523 -7.80 -12.97 26.51
C TRP A 523 -9.24 -12.49 26.65
N ILE A 524 -9.74 -11.78 25.63
CA ILE A 524 -11.13 -11.41 25.45
C ILE A 524 -11.59 -12.03 24.13
N ILE A 525 -12.46 -13.01 24.22
CA ILE A 525 -12.97 -13.77 23.09
C ILE A 525 -14.32 -13.19 22.70
N THR A 526 -14.45 -12.72 21.46
CA THR A 526 -15.66 -12.05 20.97
C THR A 526 -15.74 -12.15 19.46
N GLU A 527 -16.96 -12.14 18.92
CA GLU A 527 -17.22 -11.96 17.49
C GLU A 527 -17.46 -10.48 17.13
N ASP A 528 -17.77 -9.65 18.13
CA ASP A 528 -17.94 -8.21 17.97
C ASP A 528 -16.86 -7.44 18.73
N PHE A 529 -15.92 -6.85 18.00
CA PHE A 529 -14.87 -6.01 18.56
C PHE A 529 -15.37 -4.66 19.09
N ALA A 530 -16.57 -4.22 18.73
CA ALA A 530 -17.16 -2.98 19.21
C ALA A 530 -18.12 -3.18 20.40
N ALA A 531 -18.25 -4.40 20.91
CA ALA A 531 -19.11 -4.72 22.05
C ALA A 531 -18.71 -3.89 23.30
N PRO A 532 -19.67 -3.50 24.17
CA PRO A 532 -19.39 -2.69 25.36
C PRO A 532 -18.28 -3.27 26.25
N ALA A 533 -18.28 -4.59 26.47
CA ALA A 533 -17.25 -5.26 27.26
C ALA A 533 -15.83 -5.11 26.68
N VAL A 534 -15.70 -5.11 25.34
CA VAL A 534 -14.42 -4.86 24.68
C VAL A 534 -14.01 -3.41 24.88
N ARG A 535 -14.94 -2.47 24.62
CA ARG A 535 -14.71 -1.04 24.79
C ARG A 535 -14.22 -0.71 26.20
N ASP A 536 -14.85 -1.26 27.23
CA ASP A 536 -14.46 -1.01 28.62
C ASP A 536 -13.08 -1.60 28.92
N ALA A 537 -12.80 -2.82 28.44
CA ALA A 537 -11.52 -3.47 28.68
C ALA A 537 -10.32 -2.77 28.01
N VAL A 538 -10.53 -2.10 26.87
CA VAL A 538 -9.49 -1.41 26.11
C VAL A 538 -9.59 0.12 26.18
N ARG A 539 -10.45 0.66 27.06
CA ARG A 539 -10.70 2.11 27.18
C ARG A 539 -9.42 2.94 27.33
N HIS A 540 -8.41 2.42 28.03
CA HIS A 540 -7.13 3.09 28.28
C HIS A 540 -6.28 3.34 27.02
N VAL A 541 -6.52 2.63 25.92
CA VAL A 541 -5.84 2.85 24.62
C VAL A 541 -6.70 3.59 23.60
N ILE A 542 -7.97 3.89 23.92
CA ILE A 542 -8.82 4.72 23.07
C ILE A 542 -8.54 6.19 23.43
N PRO A 543 -8.20 7.06 22.46
CA PRO A 543 -7.98 8.49 22.73
C PRO A 543 -9.17 9.13 23.47
N ASP A 544 -8.91 9.79 24.59
CA ASP A 544 -9.92 10.55 25.34
C ASP A 544 -10.27 11.89 24.68
N ARG A 545 -9.38 12.38 23.80
CA ARG A 545 -9.50 13.63 23.04
C ARG A 545 -9.17 13.43 21.56
N ASP A 546 -9.40 14.47 20.76
CA ASP A 546 -9.05 14.49 19.34
C ASP A 546 -7.53 14.63 19.15
N LEU A 547 -6.81 13.51 19.28
CA LEU A 547 -5.40 13.41 18.92
C LEU A 547 -5.10 12.17 18.08
N ILE A 548 -4.03 12.28 17.27
CA ILE A 548 -3.29 11.13 16.74
C ILE A 548 -1.94 11.11 17.46
N ARG A 549 -1.55 9.99 18.06
CA ARG A 549 -0.31 9.89 18.83
C ARG A 549 0.49 8.64 18.48
N TYR A 550 1.80 8.80 18.32
CA TYR A 550 2.73 7.69 18.09
C TYR A 550 4.04 7.90 18.87
N ARG A 551 4.64 6.80 19.32
CA ARG A 551 5.92 6.80 20.04
C ARG A 551 7.02 6.15 19.19
N PHE A 552 8.07 6.91 18.91
CA PHE A 552 9.26 6.45 18.19
C PHE A 552 10.48 6.48 19.13
N GLY A 553 10.77 5.35 19.77
CA GLY A 553 11.87 5.25 20.73
C GLY A 553 11.62 6.09 21.99
N ASP A 554 12.30 7.22 22.07
CA ASP A 554 12.25 8.25 23.13
C ASP A 554 11.53 9.53 22.66
N ARG A 555 10.97 9.52 21.44
CA ARG A 555 10.18 10.62 20.89
C ARG A 555 8.70 10.25 20.87
N GLU A 556 7.88 11.25 21.14
CA GLU A 556 6.44 11.18 20.98
C GLU A 556 5.99 12.24 19.98
N VAL A 557 5.19 11.81 19.02
CA VAL A 557 4.52 12.65 18.04
C VAL A 557 3.05 12.75 18.44
N VAL A 558 2.54 13.96 18.51
CA VAL A 558 1.12 14.24 18.74
C VAL A 558 0.62 15.17 17.64
N LEU A 559 -0.41 14.73 16.92
CA LEU A 559 -1.13 15.53 15.94
C LEU A 559 -2.51 15.88 16.50
N THR A 560 -2.92 17.14 16.37
CA THR A 560 -4.25 17.61 16.81
C THR A 560 -4.91 18.46 15.74
N PRO A 561 -6.25 18.49 15.69
CA PRO A 561 -6.99 19.50 14.92
C PRO A 561 -6.60 20.92 15.35
N VAL A 562 -6.59 21.86 14.40
CA VAL A 562 -6.40 23.29 14.63
C VAL A 562 -7.79 23.92 14.76
N ASP A 563 -8.06 24.62 15.87
CA ASP A 563 -9.33 25.29 16.14
C ASP A 563 -10.58 24.37 16.02
N GLY A 564 -10.39 23.07 16.25
CA GLY A 564 -11.44 22.06 16.11
C GLY A 564 -11.75 21.64 14.67
N ASP A 565 -11.07 22.19 13.67
CA ASP A 565 -11.22 21.82 12.26
C ASP A 565 -10.54 20.46 11.99
N PRO A 566 -11.31 19.40 11.65
CA PRO A 566 -10.74 18.08 11.41
C PRO A 566 -9.96 17.97 10.10
N ASN A 567 -9.93 19.01 9.26
CA ASN A 567 -9.19 19.04 8.01
C ASN A 567 -7.87 19.82 8.13
N ARG A 568 -7.63 20.46 9.27
CA ARG A 568 -6.41 21.20 9.60
C ARG A 568 -5.72 20.58 10.78
N ILE A 569 -4.52 20.03 10.57
CA ILE A 569 -3.71 19.49 11.67
C ILE A 569 -2.46 20.32 11.94
N GLN A 570 -2.01 20.21 13.18
CA GLN A 570 -0.67 20.60 13.62
C GLN A 570 0.00 19.41 14.30
N GLY A 571 1.32 19.33 14.19
CA GLY A 571 2.11 18.28 14.81
C GLY A 571 3.14 18.83 15.79
N VAL A 572 3.25 18.19 16.94
CA VAL A 572 4.26 18.48 17.96
C VAL A 572 5.07 17.22 18.21
N GLU A 573 6.39 17.34 18.09
CA GLU A 573 7.34 16.33 18.57
C GLU A 573 7.82 16.72 19.97
N ARG A 574 7.84 15.76 20.90
CA ARG A 574 8.40 15.96 22.24
C ARG A 574 9.19 14.76 22.72
N MET A 575 10.09 14.99 23.68
CA MET A 575 10.75 13.91 24.41
C MET A 575 9.71 13.15 25.23
N TRP A 576 9.72 11.83 25.10
CA TRP A 576 8.87 10.96 25.90
C TRP A 576 9.47 10.80 27.30
N THR A 577 8.70 11.18 28.31
CA THR A 577 9.04 10.98 29.72
C THR A 577 8.16 9.89 30.30
N ALA A 578 8.74 8.80 30.81
CA ALA A 578 8.00 7.76 31.50
C ALA A 578 7.27 8.35 32.72
N GLY A 579 5.96 8.08 32.86
CA GLY A 579 5.18 8.46 34.05
C GLY A 579 4.25 9.68 33.92
N ARG A 580 3.91 10.11 32.70
CA ARG A 580 2.79 11.02 32.44
C ARG A 580 1.70 10.35 31.62
#